data_AF-A0A352QUN8-F1
#
_entry.id   AF-A0A352QUN8-F1
#
_cell.length_a   1.000
_cell.length_b   1.000
_cell.length_c   1.000
_cell.angle_alpha   90.00
_cell.angle_beta   90.00
_cell.angle_gamma   90.00
#
_symmetry.space_group_name_H-M   'P 1'
#
loop_
_entity.id
_entity.type
_entity.pdbx_description
1 polymer ?
#
loop_
_entity_poly.entity_id
_entity_poly.type
_entity_poly.pdbx_seq_one_letter_code
_entity_poly.pdbx_strand_id
1 'polypeptide(L)'
;MNLRPWLLALLMLGLVPTVFASPTGTGLAGFGDTGDDEDDGDDDGDDDDPREDIDERIENINEALDIYDDATQAWDDWQSLDDREADCGANYTADAGPMVPSQCADSRECMQCYGDAVRAIDFNRFYIERARCITAANVRMANSAMAFGDSSSGVHGVAGLSWSLGGKPQIEKAVADLKRTYTRKANDYLFEIDRSMKKLGQCEAEHFGNRDWYQRYGWLYVNFMRAKYGTAPE
;
A
#
# COMPACT_ATOMS: atom_id res chain seq x y z
N MET A 1 -2.14 10.07 29.84
CA MET A 1 -1.30 8.90 30.15
C MET A 1 -1.23 8.04 28.90
N ASN A 2 -0.03 7.84 28.36
CA ASN A 2 0.19 7.24 27.06
C ASN A 2 0.23 5.70 27.24
N LEU A 3 -0.83 5.00 26.84
CA LEU A 3 -1.02 3.55 27.04
C LEU A 3 -0.27 2.67 26.03
N ARG A 4 0.38 3.29 25.03
CA ARG A 4 1.13 2.61 23.95
C ARG A 4 2.29 1.70 24.40
N PRO A 5 3.11 2.01 25.42
CA PRO A 5 4.24 1.14 25.79
C PRO A 5 3.79 -0.13 26.53
N TRP A 6 2.60 -0.14 27.13
CA TRP A 6 2.07 -1.32 27.84
C TRP A 6 1.44 -2.35 26.88
N LEU A 7 0.86 -1.89 25.76
CA LEU A 7 0.38 -2.76 24.69
C LEU A 7 1.53 -3.49 23.96
N LEU A 8 2.67 -2.82 23.80
CA LEU A 8 3.89 -3.41 23.22
C LEU A 8 4.49 -4.52 24.10
N ALA A 9 4.45 -4.37 25.42
CA ALA A 9 4.91 -5.41 26.35
C ALA A 9 4.00 -6.65 26.35
N LEU A 10 2.69 -6.48 26.12
CA LEU A 10 1.72 -7.57 26.07
C LEU A 10 1.74 -8.35 24.74
N LEU A 11 2.07 -7.68 23.63
CA LEU A 11 2.25 -8.32 22.31
C LEU A 11 3.53 -9.17 22.24
N MET A 12 4.61 -8.73 22.91
CA MET A 12 5.89 -9.46 22.94
C MET A 12 5.91 -10.67 23.89
N LEU A 13 4.91 -10.81 24.78
CA LEU A 13 4.81 -11.89 25.77
C LEU A 13 3.80 -12.99 25.40
N GLY A 14 3.20 -12.96 24.20
CA GLY A 14 2.27 -14.00 23.74
C GLY A 14 0.99 -14.16 24.58
N LEU A 15 0.68 -13.20 25.45
CA LEU A 15 -0.48 -13.22 26.34
C LEU A 15 -1.44 -12.08 25.98
N VAL A 16 -2.17 -12.26 24.87
CA VAL A 16 -3.44 -11.54 24.70
C VAL A 16 -4.56 -12.55 24.97
N PRO A 17 -5.35 -12.39 26.05
CA PRO A 17 -6.58 -13.15 26.19
C PRO A 17 -7.51 -12.74 25.06
N THR A 18 -7.93 -13.72 24.27
CA THR A 18 -8.92 -13.59 23.21
C THR A 18 -10.25 -13.13 23.81
N VAL A 19 -10.51 -11.82 23.76
CA VAL A 19 -11.83 -11.26 24.06
C VAL A 19 -12.48 -10.82 22.75
N PHE A 20 -13.08 -11.78 22.06
CA PHE A 20 -14.29 -11.58 21.28
C PHE A 20 -15.16 -12.85 21.42
N ALA A 21 -16.09 -12.83 22.38
CA ALA A 21 -17.30 -13.67 22.38
C ALA A 21 -18.24 -13.18 21.27
N SER A 22 -19.11 -13.93 20.57
CA SER A 22 -19.64 -15.32 20.51
C SER A 22 -20.71 -15.31 19.36
N PRO A 23 -21.59 -16.31 19.12
CA PRO A 23 -21.58 -17.78 19.29
C PRO A 23 -21.82 -18.50 17.91
N THR A 24 -21.45 -19.76 17.66
CA THR A 24 -22.13 -21.04 17.93
C THR A 24 -21.27 -22.06 17.17
N GLY A 25 -20.71 -23.12 17.74
CA GLY A 25 -21.38 -24.30 18.25
C GLY A 25 -20.64 -25.53 17.73
N THR A 26 -20.43 -26.52 18.60
CA THR A 26 -20.04 -27.94 18.33
C THR A 26 -18.71 -28.15 17.58
N GLY A 27 -17.73 -28.92 18.05
CA GLY A 27 -17.62 -29.99 19.03
C GLY A 27 -16.43 -30.87 18.57
N LEU A 28 -15.51 -31.26 19.44
CA LEU A 28 -15.08 -32.64 19.77
C LEU A 28 -13.66 -32.46 20.37
N ALA A 29 -13.37 -32.69 21.65
CA ALA A 29 -13.40 -33.92 22.46
C ALA A 29 -12.30 -34.94 22.11
N GLY A 30 -11.48 -35.26 23.13
CA GLY A 30 -10.58 -36.42 23.24
C GLY A 30 -9.16 -36.15 22.73
N PHE A 31 -8.06 -36.45 23.41
CA PHE A 31 -7.71 -37.38 24.50
C PHE A 31 -6.48 -36.75 25.23
N GLY A 32 -6.23 -36.86 26.54
CA GLY A 32 -6.59 -37.93 27.45
C GLY A 32 -5.47 -38.97 27.51
N ASP A 33 -4.55 -38.79 28.44
CA ASP A 33 -3.94 -39.82 29.31
C ASP A 33 -2.41 -39.95 29.30
N THR A 34 -1.93 -40.02 30.54
CA THR A 34 -0.58 -40.15 31.07
C THR A 34 -0.12 -41.61 31.05
N GLY A 35 1.17 -41.84 30.81
CA GLY A 35 1.82 -43.13 31.04
C GLY A 35 3.31 -42.93 31.21
N ASP A 36 3.77 -43.00 32.46
CA ASP A 36 5.16 -43.22 32.84
C ASP A 36 5.59 -44.61 32.37
N ASP A 37 6.80 -44.74 31.84
CA ASP A 37 7.62 -45.95 31.93
C ASP A 37 9.11 -45.55 31.89
N GLU A 38 9.83 -45.92 32.94
CA GLU A 38 11.29 -45.90 33.07
C GLU A 38 11.85 -47.13 32.32
N ASP A 39 12.87 -46.97 31.47
CA ASP A 39 13.96 -47.96 31.36
C ASP A 39 15.17 -47.42 30.56
N ASP A 40 16.30 -47.37 31.26
CA ASP A 40 17.64 -47.84 30.89
C ASP A 40 18.22 -47.55 29.49
N GLY A 41 19.12 -46.56 29.48
CA GLY A 41 20.52 -46.69 29.07
C GLY A 41 20.84 -47.24 27.68
N ASP A 42 21.16 -46.33 26.76
CA ASP A 42 22.26 -46.49 25.81
C ASP A 42 22.89 -45.09 25.56
N ASP A 43 24.06 -44.89 26.16
CA ASP A 43 24.99 -43.79 25.93
C ASP A 43 25.70 -44.08 24.60
N ASP A 44 24.99 -43.83 23.51
CA ASP A 44 25.58 -43.77 22.17
C ASP A 44 26.33 -42.45 22.08
N GLY A 45 27.64 -42.52 22.29
CA GLY A 45 28.58 -41.45 21.97
C GLY A 45 28.53 -41.18 20.47
N ASP A 46 27.57 -40.35 20.07
CA ASP A 46 27.65 -39.61 18.82
C ASP A 46 28.77 -38.58 19.01
N ASP A 47 29.84 -38.77 18.24
CA ASP A 47 30.81 -37.72 17.96
C ASP A 47 30.05 -36.58 17.24
N ASP A 48 29.31 -35.77 18.01
CA ASP A 48 28.71 -34.51 17.56
C ASP A 48 29.87 -33.68 16.98
N ASP A 49 30.01 -33.67 15.65
CA ASP A 49 31.02 -32.85 14.98
C ASP A 49 30.70 -31.41 15.38
N PRO A 50 31.56 -30.73 16.17
CA PRO A 50 31.26 -29.39 16.67
C PRO A 50 31.05 -28.38 15.53
N ARG A 51 31.37 -28.76 14.29
CA ARG A 51 31.13 -27.98 13.08
C ARG A 51 29.67 -28.01 12.63
N GLU A 52 28.97 -29.14 12.72
CA GLU A 52 27.54 -29.21 12.34
C GLU A 52 26.68 -28.36 13.30
N ASP A 53 26.98 -28.43 14.60
CA ASP A 53 26.34 -27.62 15.64
C ASP A 53 26.60 -26.10 15.49
N ILE A 54 27.78 -25.73 14.99
CA ILE A 54 28.13 -24.34 14.70
C ILE A 54 27.44 -23.85 13.43
N ASP A 55 27.37 -24.68 12.39
CA ASP A 55 26.71 -24.34 11.13
C ASP A 55 25.19 -24.18 11.33
N GLU A 56 24.54 -25.06 12.10
CA GLU A 56 23.13 -24.93 12.47
C GLU A 56 22.86 -23.67 13.32
N ARG A 57 23.76 -23.33 14.24
CA ARG A 57 23.67 -22.08 15.02
C ARG A 57 23.85 -20.83 14.15
N ILE A 58 24.72 -20.87 13.15
CA ILE A 58 24.93 -19.75 12.21
C ILE A 58 23.68 -19.57 11.34
N GLU A 59 23.07 -20.65 10.85
CA GLU A 59 21.82 -20.59 10.09
C GLU A 59 20.67 -20.00 10.92
N ASN A 60 20.48 -20.48 12.16
CA ASN A 60 19.47 -19.94 13.08
C ASN A 60 19.68 -18.45 13.43
N ILE A 61 20.94 -18.00 13.55
CA ILE A 61 21.25 -16.59 13.80
C ILE A 61 20.96 -15.73 12.56
N ASN A 62 21.31 -16.20 11.37
CA ASN A 62 21.03 -15.48 10.13
C ASN A 62 19.51 -15.36 9.90
N GLU A 63 18.76 -16.44 10.12
CA GLU A 63 17.28 -16.43 10.03
C GLU A 63 16.65 -15.47 11.06
N ALA A 64 17.15 -15.47 12.30
CA ALA A 64 16.68 -14.53 13.32
C ALA A 64 17.00 -13.06 12.98
N LEU A 65 18.13 -12.79 12.33
CA LEU A 65 18.50 -11.45 11.85
C LEU A 65 17.60 -11.00 10.69
N ASP A 66 17.25 -11.90 9.78
CA ASP A 66 16.37 -11.60 8.64
C ASP A 66 14.94 -11.25 9.11
N ILE A 67 14.37 -12.03 10.05
CA ILE A 67 13.06 -11.72 10.64
C ILE A 67 13.08 -10.37 11.35
N TYR A 68 14.18 -10.07 12.07
CA TYR A 68 14.33 -8.80 12.77
C TYR A 68 14.36 -7.63 11.78
N ASP A 69 15.14 -7.74 10.69
CA ASP A 69 15.20 -6.71 9.65
C ASP A 69 13.82 -6.48 9.02
N ASP A 70 13.12 -7.55 8.62
CA ASP A 70 11.76 -7.49 8.06
C ASP A 70 10.75 -6.87 9.04
N ALA A 71 10.84 -7.19 10.33
CA ALA A 71 9.95 -6.63 11.36
C ALA A 71 10.18 -5.13 11.52
N THR A 72 11.44 -4.69 11.54
CA THR A 72 11.79 -3.27 11.61
C THR A 72 11.33 -2.53 10.36
N GLN A 73 11.51 -3.11 9.17
CA GLN A 73 11.04 -2.53 7.91
C GLN A 73 9.52 -2.41 7.88
N ALA A 74 8.78 -3.47 8.23
CA ALA A 74 7.32 -3.44 8.28
C ALA A 74 6.79 -2.40 9.29
N TRP A 75 7.45 -2.27 10.44
CA TRP A 75 7.12 -1.27 11.45
C TRP A 75 7.38 0.15 10.97
N ASP A 76 8.54 0.39 10.36
CA ASP A 76 8.91 1.69 9.81
C ASP A 76 7.97 2.10 8.67
N ASP A 77 7.59 1.16 7.79
CA ASP A 77 6.62 1.42 6.74
C ASP A 77 5.22 1.73 7.30
N TRP A 78 4.82 1.03 8.37
CA TRP A 78 3.57 1.31 9.08
C TRP A 78 3.55 2.71 9.70
N GLN A 79 4.64 3.14 10.32
CA GLN A 79 4.74 4.52 10.83
C GLN A 79 4.78 5.54 9.70
N SER A 80 5.54 5.24 8.64
CA SER A 80 5.69 6.14 7.49
C SER A 80 4.40 6.36 6.71
N LEU A 81 3.43 5.43 6.81
CA LEU A 81 2.15 5.53 6.13
C LEU A 81 1.36 6.76 6.55
N ASP A 82 1.22 6.99 7.86
CA ASP A 82 0.43 8.12 8.38
C ASP A 82 1.08 9.44 7.94
N ASP A 83 2.40 9.53 8.02
CA ASP A 83 3.16 10.70 7.58
C ASP A 83 3.09 10.92 6.06
N ARG A 84 3.20 9.85 5.25
CA ARG A 84 3.12 9.92 3.79
C ARG A 84 1.71 10.24 3.31
N GLU A 85 0.69 9.65 3.94
CA GLU A 85 -0.72 9.94 3.63
C GLU A 85 -1.10 11.37 4.02
N ALA A 86 -0.57 11.87 5.14
CA ALA A 86 -0.69 13.27 5.52
C ALA A 86 -0.02 14.20 4.50
N ASP A 87 1.13 13.79 3.93
CA ASP A 87 1.85 14.55 2.88
C ASP A 87 1.23 14.42 1.49
N CYS A 88 0.38 13.41 1.21
CA CYS A 88 -0.29 13.17 -0.08
C CYS A 88 -1.24 14.33 -0.46
N GLY A 89 -0.68 15.44 -0.94
CA GLY A 89 -1.39 16.67 -1.28
C GLY A 89 -0.86 17.93 -0.60
N ALA A 90 0.04 17.81 0.38
CA ALA A 90 0.66 18.96 1.05
C ALA A 90 1.55 19.77 0.07
N ASN A 91 2.16 19.08 -0.88
CA ASN A 91 2.97 19.69 -1.94
C ASN A 91 2.17 20.12 -3.18
N TYR A 92 0.85 19.90 -3.21
CA TYR A 92 0.03 20.38 -4.32
C TYR A 92 -0.34 21.83 -4.10
N THR A 93 0.44 22.72 -4.70
CA THR A 93 -0.01 24.07 -5.00
C THR A 93 -0.72 24.05 -6.35
N ALA A 94 -1.65 24.99 -6.58
CA ALA A 94 -2.32 25.14 -7.89
C ALA A 94 -1.28 25.18 -9.05
N ASP A 95 -0.09 25.71 -8.77
CA ASP A 95 1.03 25.87 -9.71
C ASP A 95 1.92 24.63 -9.89
N ALA A 96 1.71 23.52 -9.16
CA ALA A 96 2.64 22.39 -9.11
C ALA A 96 2.70 21.49 -10.38
N GLY A 97 2.24 21.96 -11.53
CA GLY A 97 2.10 21.13 -12.72
C GLY A 97 2.14 21.95 -13.98
N PRO A 98 2.44 21.31 -15.13
CA PRO A 98 2.62 22.03 -16.38
C PRO A 98 1.33 22.74 -16.73
N MET A 99 1.35 24.07 -16.67
CA MET A 99 0.24 24.90 -17.11
C MET A 99 0.13 24.80 -18.64
N VAL A 100 -1.09 24.61 -19.14
CA VAL A 100 -1.31 24.62 -20.59
C VAL A 100 -1.41 26.08 -21.05
N PRO A 101 -0.64 26.51 -22.06
CA PRO A 101 -0.63 27.90 -22.50
C PRO A 101 -2.02 28.34 -22.93
N SER A 102 -2.50 29.47 -22.42
CA SER A 102 -3.82 30.00 -22.75
C SER A 102 -3.76 31.53 -22.84
N GLN A 103 -4.29 32.08 -23.93
CA GLN A 103 -4.46 33.53 -24.10
C GLN A 103 -5.67 34.04 -23.31
N CYS A 104 -6.60 33.14 -23.00
CA CYS A 104 -7.75 33.44 -22.15
C CYS A 104 -7.41 33.78 -20.69
N ALA A 105 -6.23 33.41 -20.20
CA ALA A 105 -5.79 33.74 -18.84
C ALA A 105 -5.72 35.26 -18.60
N ASP A 106 -5.39 36.03 -19.64
CA ASP A 106 -5.14 37.48 -19.56
C ASP A 106 -6.34 38.33 -20.06
N SER A 107 -7.45 37.70 -20.46
CA SER A 107 -8.63 38.38 -21.01
C SER A 107 -9.85 38.30 -20.10
N ARG A 108 -10.47 39.46 -19.86
CA ARG A 108 -11.72 39.56 -19.10
C ARG A 108 -12.90 38.99 -19.90
N GLU A 109 -12.85 39.04 -21.22
CA GLU A 109 -13.88 38.50 -22.11
C GLU A 109 -13.95 36.96 -22.05
N CYS A 110 -12.82 36.27 -21.81
CA CYS A 110 -12.75 34.81 -21.75
C CYS A 110 -12.79 34.25 -20.31
N MET A 111 -12.68 35.10 -19.28
CA MET A 111 -12.42 34.68 -17.89
C MET A 111 -13.43 33.66 -17.34
N GLN A 112 -14.71 33.76 -17.72
CA GLN A 112 -15.72 32.85 -17.21
C GLN A 112 -15.62 31.45 -17.84
N CYS A 113 -15.40 31.39 -19.16
CA CYS A 113 -15.21 30.12 -19.89
C CYS A 113 -13.90 29.44 -19.46
N TYR A 114 -12.84 30.22 -19.35
CA TYR A 114 -11.52 29.82 -18.89
C TYR A 114 -11.51 29.33 -17.44
N GLY A 115 -12.03 30.13 -16.51
CA GLY A 115 -11.95 29.86 -15.08
C GLY A 115 -12.69 28.58 -14.66
N ASP A 116 -13.79 28.24 -15.31
CA ASP A 116 -14.48 26.97 -15.06
C ASP A 116 -13.66 25.77 -15.53
N ALA A 117 -13.08 25.87 -16.73
CA ALA A 117 -12.28 24.78 -17.31
C ALA A 117 -11.01 24.54 -16.49
N VAL A 118 -10.29 25.61 -16.11
CA VAL A 118 -9.06 25.52 -15.31
C VAL A 118 -9.34 24.97 -13.93
N ARG A 119 -10.38 25.45 -13.23
CA ARG A 119 -10.76 24.89 -11.91
C ARG A 119 -11.07 23.40 -11.98
N ALA A 120 -11.74 22.96 -13.04
CA ALA A 120 -12.01 21.54 -13.25
C ALA A 120 -10.72 20.75 -13.52
N ILE A 121 -9.80 21.27 -14.34
CA ILE A 121 -8.50 20.64 -14.59
C ILE A 121 -7.71 20.49 -13.28
N ASP A 122 -7.61 21.55 -12.49
CA ASP A 122 -6.83 21.57 -11.25
C ASP A 122 -7.42 20.64 -10.20
N PHE A 123 -8.75 20.64 -10.04
CA PHE A 123 -9.45 19.70 -9.17
C PHE A 123 -9.09 18.25 -9.52
N ASN A 124 -9.26 17.86 -10.79
CA ASN A 124 -9.01 16.49 -11.21
C ASN A 124 -7.52 16.13 -11.13
N ARG A 125 -6.62 17.07 -11.43
CA ARG A 125 -5.16 16.88 -11.30
C ARG A 125 -4.72 16.70 -9.85
N PHE A 126 -5.32 17.42 -8.90
CA PHE A 126 -5.07 17.24 -7.48
C PHE A 126 -5.51 15.85 -7.02
N TYR A 127 -6.77 15.51 -7.27
CA TYR A 127 -7.34 14.28 -6.72
C TYR A 127 -6.78 13.01 -7.35
N ILE A 128 -6.35 13.05 -8.60
CA ILE A 128 -5.67 11.90 -9.23
C ILE A 128 -4.28 11.65 -8.63
N GLU A 129 -3.48 12.68 -8.38
CA GLU A 129 -2.16 12.51 -7.73
C GLU A 129 -2.33 12.10 -6.27
N ARG A 130 -3.29 12.67 -5.55
CA ARG A 130 -3.60 12.24 -4.18
C ARG A 130 -4.00 10.76 -4.13
N ALA A 131 -4.89 10.33 -5.03
CA ALA A 131 -5.29 8.93 -5.11
C ALA A 131 -4.09 8.00 -5.41
N ARG A 132 -3.18 8.44 -6.30
CA ARG A 132 -1.97 7.69 -6.64
C ARG A 132 -1.03 7.57 -5.45
N CYS A 133 -0.77 8.66 -4.75
CA CYS A 133 0.09 8.71 -3.59
C CYS A 133 -0.40 7.78 -2.47
N ILE A 134 -1.70 7.86 -2.11
CA ILE A 134 -2.31 6.98 -1.11
C ILE A 134 -2.20 5.52 -1.52
N THR A 135 -2.50 5.22 -2.79
CA THR A 135 -2.41 3.85 -3.31
C THR A 135 -0.98 3.31 -3.22
N ALA A 136 0.02 4.09 -3.64
CA ALA A 136 1.42 3.69 -3.58
C ALA A 136 1.91 3.48 -2.14
N ALA A 137 1.45 4.29 -1.19
CA ALA A 137 1.79 4.12 0.22
C ALA A 137 1.21 2.79 0.77
N ASN A 138 -0.07 2.52 0.51
CA ASN A 138 -0.75 1.31 0.97
C ASN A 138 -0.19 0.04 0.33
N VAL A 139 0.15 0.08 -0.96
CA VAL A 139 0.77 -1.08 -1.64
C VAL A 139 2.15 -1.39 -1.05
N ARG A 140 2.96 -0.37 -0.76
CA ARG A 140 4.27 -0.58 -0.10
C ARG A 140 4.13 -1.23 1.26
N MET A 141 3.26 -0.71 2.12
CA MET A 141 3.00 -1.33 3.43
C MET A 141 2.50 -2.77 3.28
N ALA A 142 1.58 -3.03 2.35
CA ALA A 142 1.09 -4.38 2.13
C ALA A 142 2.22 -5.33 1.69
N ASN A 143 3.13 -4.88 0.83
CA ASN A 143 4.30 -5.65 0.42
C ASN A 143 5.24 -5.94 1.59
N SER A 144 5.52 -4.94 2.44
CA SER A 144 6.37 -5.12 3.63
C SER A 144 5.72 -6.06 4.66
N ALA A 145 4.41 -5.95 4.87
CA ALA A 145 3.66 -6.86 5.71
C ALA A 145 3.66 -8.30 5.15
N MET A 146 3.61 -8.46 3.82
CA MET A 146 3.73 -9.77 3.19
C MET A 146 5.12 -10.37 3.34
N ALA A 147 6.18 -9.57 3.15
CA ALA A 147 7.56 -10.00 3.34
C ALA A 147 7.82 -10.47 4.78
N PHE A 148 7.42 -9.67 5.77
CA PHE A 148 7.51 -10.04 7.18
C PHE A 148 6.74 -11.32 7.53
N GLY A 149 5.54 -11.49 6.97
CA GLY A 149 4.78 -12.72 7.17
C GLY A 149 5.45 -13.93 6.51
N ASP A 150 6.03 -13.75 5.32
CA ASP A 150 6.76 -14.82 4.62
C ASP A 150 8.00 -15.28 5.41
N SER A 151 8.80 -14.37 5.97
CA SER A 151 9.97 -14.74 6.81
C SER A 151 9.57 -15.34 8.16
N SER A 152 8.66 -14.69 8.90
CA SER A 152 8.24 -15.16 10.23
C SER A 152 7.54 -16.51 10.20
N SER A 153 6.82 -16.81 9.11
CA SER A 153 6.05 -18.04 9.00
C SER A 153 6.86 -19.25 8.52
N GLY A 154 8.06 -19.02 7.97
CA GLY A 154 9.03 -20.08 7.65
C GLY A 154 9.60 -20.79 8.87
N VAL A 155 9.76 -20.04 9.97
CA VAL A 155 10.40 -20.48 11.23
C VAL A 155 9.50 -21.43 12.04
N HIS A 156 8.19 -21.28 11.89
CA HIS A 156 7.19 -22.04 12.65
C HIS A 156 6.23 -22.73 11.68
N GLY A 157 6.54 -23.97 11.28
CA GLY A 157 5.86 -24.69 10.18
C GLY A 157 4.32 -24.75 10.24
N VAL A 158 3.69 -24.71 11.44
CA VAL A 158 2.22 -24.64 11.58
C VAL A 158 1.68 -23.21 11.34
N ALA A 159 2.42 -22.18 11.72
CA ALA A 159 2.09 -20.79 11.42
C ALA A 159 2.23 -20.47 9.92
N GLY A 160 3.18 -21.13 9.23
CA GLY A 160 3.36 -21.13 7.77
C GLY A 160 2.08 -21.44 6.99
N LEU A 161 1.35 -22.47 7.40
CA LEU A 161 0.09 -22.86 6.74
C LEU A 161 -1.03 -21.84 6.96
N SER A 162 -1.16 -21.28 8.17
CA SER A 162 -2.16 -20.24 8.45
C SER A 162 -1.86 -18.94 7.70
N TRP A 163 -0.58 -18.58 7.61
CA TRP A 163 -0.14 -17.40 6.85
C TRP A 163 -0.42 -17.55 5.36
N SER A 164 0.03 -18.66 4.76
CA SER A 164 -0.11 -18.92 3.32
C SER A 164 -1.55 -19.11 2.87
N LEU A 165 -2.40 -19.78 3.66
CA LEU A 165 -3.79 -20.08 3.29
C LEU A 165 -4.79 -19.01 3.75
N GLY A 166 -4.45 -18.24 4.79
CA GLY A 166 -5.36 -17.30 5.43
C GLY A 166 -4.91 -15.85 5.30
N GLY A 167 -3.72 -15.53 5.82
CA GLY A 167 -3.22 -14.16 5.95
C GLY A 167 -2.86 -13.51 4.61
N LYS A 168 -1.90 -14.09 3.91
CA LYS A 168 -1.37 -13.54 2.64
C LYS A 168 -2.45 -13.36 1.56
N PRO A 169 -3.34 -14.34 1.29
CA PRO A 169 -4.37 -14.17 0.26
C PRO A 169 -5.35 -13.03 0.54
N GLN A 170 -5.61 -12.71 1.81
CA GLN A 170 -6.46 -11.58 2.17
C GLN A 170 -5.80 -10.24 1.88
N ILE A 171 -4.49 -10.12 2.16
CA ILE A 171 -3.71 -8.93 1.85
C ILE A 171 -3.62 -8.74 0.33
N GLU A 172 -3.27 -9.78 -0.42
CA GLU A 172 -3.21 -9.75 -1.89
C GLU A 172 -4.55 -9.30 -2.50
N LYS A 173 -5.66 -9.85 -2.00
CA LYS A 173 -7.01 -9.46 -2.43
C LYS A 173 -7.30 -7.99 -2.14
N ALA A 174 -6.98 -7.51 -0.93
CA ALA A 174 -7.19 -6.11 -0.56
C ALA A 174 -6.36 -5.16 -1.45
N VAL A 175 -5.10 -5.51 -1.73
CA VAL A 175 -4.24 -4.77 -2.66
C VAL A 175 -4.82 -4.75 -4.07
N ALA A 176 -5.29 -5.89 -4.58
CA ALA A 176 -5.90 -5.98 -5.90
C ALA A 176 -7.18 -5.13 -6.01
N ASP A 177 -8.02 -5.14 -4.98
CA ASP A 177 -9.24 -4.32 -4.93
C ASP A 177 -8.94 -2.83 -4.80
N LEU A 178 -7.90 -2.46 -4.06
CA LEU A 178 -7.38 -1.10 -3.98
C LEU A 178 -6.87 -0.62 -5.34
N LYS A 179 -5.98 -1.39 -6.00
CA LYS A 179 -5.46 -1.08 -7.35
C LYS A 179 -6.60 -0.93 -8.36
N ARG A 180 -7.62 -1.80 -8.32
CA ARG A 180 -8.82 -1.70 -9.18
C ARG A 180 -9.62 -0.43 -8.92
N THR A 181 -9.77 -0.05 -7.64
CA THR A 181 -10.48 1.17 -7.24
C THR A 181 -9.74 2.43 -7.68
N TYR A 182 -8.41 2.45 -7.51
CA TYR A 182 -7.57 3.50 -8.06
C TYR A 182 -7.78 3.64 -9.57
N THR A 183 -7.60 2.57 -10.35
CA THR A 183 -7.67 2.63 -11.83
C THR A 183 -9.03 3.15 -12.30
N ARG A 184 -10.12 2.72 -11.67
CA ARG A 184 -11.47 3.23 -11.96
C ARG A 184 -11.55 4.74 -11.71
N LYS A 185 -11.10 5.21 -10.55
CA LYS A 185 -11.15 6.63 -10.19
C LYS A 185 -10.19 7.50 -11.00
N ALA A 186 -9.00 7.00 -11.32
CA ALA A 186 -8.06 7.66 -12.20
C ALA A 186 -8.68 7.88 -13.59
N ASN A 187 -9.40 6.89 -14.13
CA ASN A 187 -10.11 7.05 -15.41
C ASN A 187 -11.21 8.12 -15.35
N ASP A 188 -11.98 8.20 -14.26
CA ASP A 188 -12.98 9.26 -14.07
C ASP A 188 -12.30 10.65 -14.12
N TYR A 189 -11.21 10.84 -13.38
CA TYR A 189 -10.46 12.10 -13.36
C TYR A 189 -9.82 12.44 -14.72
N LEU A 190 -9.23 11.45 -15.40
CA LEU A 190 -8.63 11.63 -16.74
C LEU A 190 -9.68 11.98 -17.80
N PHE A 191 -10.89 11.42 -17.68
CA PHE A 191 -12.01 11.77 -18.55
C PHE A 191 -12.44 13.23 -18.35
N GLU A 192 -12.58 13.68 -17.10
CA GLU A 192 -12.96 15.07 -16.80
C GLU A 192 -11.85 16.07 -17.18
N ILE A 193 -10.58 15.70 -17.07
CA ILE A 193 -9.46 16.51 -17.59
C ILE A 193 -9.57 16.67 -19.12
N ASP A 194 -9.78 15.59 -19.86
CA ASP A 194 -9.96 15.64 -21.33
C ASP A 194 -11.13 16.55 -21.72
N ARG A 195 -12.28 16.37 -21.06
CA ARG A 195 -13.47 17.20 -21.27
C ARG A 195 -13.18 18.68 -20.99
N SER A 196 -12.48 18.98 -19.90
CA SER A 196 -12.16 20.35 -19.51
C SER A 196 -11.14 21.01 -20.45
N MET A 197 -10.16 20.24 -20.94
CA MET A 197 -9.21 20.71 -21.97
C MET A 197 -9.91 21.01 -23.30
N LYS A 198 -10.90 20.21 -23.71
CA LYS A 198 -11.72 20.49 -24.90
C LYS A 198 -12.53 21.77 -24.71
N LYS A 199 -13.13 21.98 -23.54
CA LYS A 199 -13.85 23.22 -23.20
C LYS A 199 -12.92 24.43 -23.28
N LEU A 200 -11.71 24.33 -22.71
CA LEU A 200 -10.70 25.38 -22.80
C LEU A 200 -10.33 25.71 -24.26
N GLY A 201 -10.14 24.69 -25.09
CA GLY A 201 -9.91 24.86 -26.53
C GLY A 201 -11.06 25.53 -27.28
N GLN A 202 -12.31 25.32 -26.85
CA GLN A 202 -13.47 26.03 -27.40
C GLN A 202 -13.43 27.52 -27.02
N CYS A 203 -13.11 27.84 -25.77
CA CYS A 203 -12.96 29.24 -25.33
C CYS A 203 -11.87 29.98 -26.14
N GLU A 204 -10.73 29.32 -26.35
CA GLU A 204 -9.62 29.83 -27.17
C GLU A 204 -10.02 30.05 -28.63
N ALA A 205 -10.84 29.16 -29.19
CA ALA A 205 -11.36 29.29 -30.54
C ALA A 205 -12.34 30.48 -30.68
N GLU A 206 -13.23 30.66 -29.70
CA GLU A 206 -14.27 31.69 -29.72
C GLU A 206 -13.72 33.11 -29.53
N HIS A 207 -12.74 33.29 -28.64
CA HIS A 207 -12.23 34.62 -28.28
C HIS A 207 -10.93 35.02 -28.98
N PHE A 208 -10.11 34.05 -29.41
CA PHE A 208 -8.78 34.31 -29.99
C PHE A 208 -8.57 33.65 -31.36
N GLY A 209 -9.59 32.98 -31.91
CA GLY A 209 -9.52 32.34 -33.22
C GLY A 209 -8.63 31.08 -33.26
N ASN A 210 -8.22 30.58 -32.10
CA ASN A 210 -7.28 29.45 -31.99
C ASN A 210 -8.01 28.09 -32.06
N ARG A 211 -8.54 27.77 -33.25
CA ARG A 211 -9.47 26.66 -33.48
C ARG A 211 -8.89 25.26 -33.22
N ASP A 212 -7.57 25.11 -33.25
CA ASP A 212 -6.87 23.84 -33.07
C ASP A 212 -6.03 23.79 -31.78
N TRP A 213 -6.33 24.69 -30.82
CA TRP A 213 -5.67 24.75 -29.52
C TRP A 213 -5.65 23.39 -28.81
N TYR A 214 -6.77 22.66 -28.80
CA TYR A 214 -6.84 21.35 -28.15
C TYR A 214 -5.91 20.34 -28.83
N GLN A 215 -5.87 20.28 -30.15
CA GLN A 215 -5.03 19.35 -30.89
C GLN A 215 -3.53 19.64 -30.67
N ARG A 216 -3.16 20.92 -30.55
CA ARG A 216 -1.77 21.35 -30.34
C ARG A 216 -1.29 21.15 -28.90
N TYR A 217 -2.14 21.45 -27.91
CA TYR A 217 -1.73 21.53 -26.52
C TYR A 217 -2.51 20.56 -25.61
N GLY A 218 -3.84 20.63 -25.65
CA GLY A 218 -4.71 19.85 -24.77
C GLY A 218 -4.55 18.33 -24.93
N TRP A 219 -4.49 17.83 -26.17
CA TRP A 219 -4.35 16.40 -26.47
C TRP A 219 -3.03 15.83 -25.96
N LEU A 220 -1.93 16.57 -26.13
CA LEU A 220 -0.61 16.16 -25.63
C LEU A 220 -0.62 16.05 -24.10
N TYR A 221 -1.18 17.06 -23.42
CA TYR A 221 -1.32 17.06 -21.97
C TYR A 221 -2.16 15.87 -21.48
N VAL A 222 -3.32 15.62 -22.09
CA VAL A 222 -4.19 14.50 -21.72
C VAL A 222 -3.47 13.16 -21.88
N ASN A 223 -2.70 12.96 -22.94
CA ASN A 223 -1.94 11.71 -23.12
C ASN A 223 -0.81 11.56 -22.12
N PHE A 224 -0.11 12.65 -21.78
CA PHE A 224 0.88 12.62 -20.72
C PHE A 224 0.24 12.20 -19.39
N MET A 225 -0.91 12.78 -19.03
CA MET A 225 -1.65 12.42 -17.83
C MET A 225 -2.10 10.95 -17.86
N ARG A 226 -2.62 10.47 -19.00
CA ARG A 226 -3.01 9.06 -19.15
C ARG A 226 -1.84 8.11 -19.00
N ALA A 227 -0.69 8.43 -19.57
CA ALA A 227 0.52 7.63 -19.43
C ALA A 227 1.00 7.57 -17.98
N LYS A 228 0.91 8.68 -17.24
CA LYS A 228 1.36 8.75 -15.83
C LYS A 228 0.39 8.09 -14.85
N TYR A 229 -0.91 8.25 -15.04
CA TYR A 229 -1.92 7.89 -14.03
C TYR A 229 -2.88 6.77 -14.43
N GLY A 230 -2.87 6.31 -15.68
CA GLY A 230 -3.82 5.33 -16.20
C GLY A 230 -3.71 3.93 -15.57
N THR A 231 -2.60 3.65 -14.89
CA THR A 231 -2.35 2.39 -14.18
C THR A 231 -2.06 2.65 -12.72
N ALA A 232 -2.46 1.70 -11.86
CA ALA A 232 -2.13 1.75 -10.45
C ALA A 232 -0.60 1.74 -10.24
N PRO A 233 -0.10 2.44 -9.20
CA PRO A 233 1.29 2.33 -8.80
C PRO A 233 1.57 0.90 -8.29
N GLU A 234 2.81 0.47 -8.50
CA GLU A 234 3.33 -0.80 -7.98
C GLU A 234 3.79 -0.71 -6.53
#